data_AF-A0A929ZE23-F1
#
_entry.id   AF-A0A929ZE23-F1
#
_cell.length_a   1.000
_cell.length_b   1.000
_cell.length_c   1.000
_cell.angle_alpha   90.00
_cell.angle_beta   90.00
_cell.angle_gamma   90.00
#
_symmetry.space_group_name_H-M   'P 1'
#
loop_
_entity.id
_entity.type
_entity.pdbx_description
1 polymer ?
#
loop_
_entity_poly.entity_id
_entity_poly.type
_entity_poly.pdbx_seq_one_letter_code
_entity_poly.pdbx_strand_id
1 'polypeptide(L)'
;IGKNIELMYGDRGEEFVKGKKQEVFDTIGQSVVNEAVTRNDIKYGPQVIAALRQSGVSEGILAKADAAFQQVNSQQTINGKISGDVDTYGEGGREKAADAYVNGLRNQNKGGSINIAALDSAVNGSIGKPYVLGSDGGDATDCGKFTLDTLASAGVTLNYRTADGQYLQAEQEGKLTTDISQAKKGDLVFWHVPSNEARWATSDDPNAINSDDKAYKGVTHVGVYMGDGKVAQAGSSGVSIVGADIYPIVGIGKFSGSGRQLTDGELLEERNMYLKAYDVEVGKRKKARAEELDRQKKAIQLQYLEMQKNGASNAELANFLDNATAGNEELTLAFGGVRNRYIAAERAEATAANNAAYKTNIVQMIQNGTPASDILKYAAENGSLSMQEMSQLNKELTDRDNGTGSYSVDLSAVQSVMNDAMDGLKDSQKGLFKDGFRKDFSAWYQQYMMEHGEPPSVGDKIWYANQIAGPKVIQTTQVDHFWESGENYQSNVALATLRGAGYVDYKPVIGDDGGHYVRLYRNGGTDENGDYNDYDERTFHQTFGDLDN
;
A
#
# COMPACT_ATOMS: atom_id res chain seq x y z
N ILE A 1 -70.77 -46.44 38.61
CA ILE A 1 -69.82 -45.32 38.38
C ILE A 1 -69.09 -45.45 37.02
N GLY A 2 -68.90 -46.65 36.47
CA GLY A 2 -68.30 -46.85 35.14
C GLY A 2 -69.27 -46.91 33.94
N LYS A 3 -70.26 -46.02 33.83
CA LYS A 3 -71.19 -46.02 32.64
C LYS A 3 -71.59 -44.64 32.10
N ASN A 4 -70.96 -43.53 32.54
CA ASN A 4 -71.43 -42.17 32.19
C ASN A 4 -70.40 -41.22 31.57
N ILE A 5 -69.19 -41.66 31.22
CA ILE A 5 -68.23 -40.81 30.47
C ILE A 5 -68.48 -40.86 28.95
N GLU A 6 -68.92 -42.00 28.40
CA GLU A 6 -69.25 -42.14 26.97
C GLU A 6 -70.49 -41.34 26.53
N LEU A 7 -71.33 -40.86 27.47
CA LEU A 7 -72.61 -40.19 27.18
C LEU A 7 -72.60 -38.66 27.33
N MET A 8 -71.55 -38.03 27.88
CA MET A 8 -71.48 -36.56 28.05
C MET A 8 -70.74 -35.84 26.92
N TYR A 9 -70.01 -36.56 26.07
CA TYR A 9 -69.07 -35.99 25.09
C TYR A 9 -69.06 -36.77 23.76
N GLY A 10 -70.21 -37.27 23.29
CA GLY A 10 -70.31 -37.97 21.99
C GLY A 10 -69.58 -37.21 20.86
N ASP A 11 -69.05 -37.94 19.87
CA ASP A 11 -68.24 -37.56 18.69
C ASP A 11 -67.51 -36.18 18.69
N ARG A 12 -68.24 -35.07 18.88
CA ARG A 12 -67.70 -33.72 19.12
C ARG A 12 -66.77 -33.59 20.34
N GLY A 13 -66.99 -34.35 21.41
CA GLY A 13 -66.15 -34.26 22.61
C GLY A 13 -64.81 -34.99 22.46
N GLU A 14 -64.81 -36.13 21.77
CA GLU A 14 -63.58 -36.81 21.38
C GLU A 14 -62.74 -35.97 20.41
N GLU A 15 -63.35 -35.36 19.40
CA GLU A 15 -62.63 -34.48 18.47
C GLU A 15 -62.02 -33.26 19.18
N PHE A 16 -62.75 -32.66 20.12
CA PHE A 16 -62.23 -31.54 20.92
C PHE A 16 -61.02 -31.94 21.77
N VAL A 17 -61.06 -33.08 22.45
CA VAL A 17 -59.94 -33.59 23.26
C VAL A 17 -58.76 -33.99 22.39
N LYS A 18 -58.99 -34.62 21.23
CA LYS A 18 -57.94 -34.93 20.23
C LYS A 18 -57.27 -33.64 19.72
N GLY A 19 -58.06 -32.61 19.39
CA GLY A 19 -57.57 -31.31 18.95
C GLY A 19 -56.70 -30.61 20.00
N LYS A 20 -57.15 -30.57 21.27
CA LYS A 20 -56.32 -29.98 22.34
C LYS A 20 -55.06 -30.76 22.65
N LYS A 21 -55.09 -32.09 22.54
CA LYS A 21 -53.89 -32.93 22.70
C LYS A 21 -52.87 -32.63 21.60
N GLN A 22 -53.31 -32.50 20.35
CA GLN A 22 -52.45 -32.16 19.21
C GLN A 22 -51.82 -30.76 19.36
N GLU A 23 -52.59 -29.77 19.80
CA GLU A 23 -52.09 -28.40 20.02
C GLU A 23 -50.96 -28.36 21.07
N VAL A 24 -51.09 -29.13 22.15
CA VAL A 24 -50.04 -29.24 23.18
C VAL A 24 -48.78 -29.90 22.62
N PHE A 25 -48.92 -30.99 21.85
CA PHE A 25 -47.77 -31.64 21.22
C PHE A 25 -47.07 -30.71 20.22
N ASP A 26 -47.83 -29.99 19.39
CA ASP A 26 -47.28 -29.05 18.41
C ASP A 26 -46.54 -27.88 19.09
N THR A 27 -47.07 -27.38 20.21
CA THR A 27 -46.45 -26.29 20.99
C THR A 27 -45.14 -26.74 21.65
N ILE A 28 -45.13 -27.93 22.25
CA ILE A 28 -43.93 -28.51 22.85
C ILE A 28 -42.89 -28.81 21.76
N GLY A 29 -43.32 -29.41 20.65
CA GLY A 29 -42.45 -29.72 19.52
C GLY A 29 -41.79 -28.47 18.92
N GLN A 30 -42.55 -27.40 18.69
CA GLN A 30 -42.01 -26.14 18.20
C GLN A 30 -40.98 -25.53 19.18
N SER A 31 -41.22 -25.64 20.50
CA SER A 31 -40.30 -25.12 21.51
C SER A 31 -38.97 -25.89 21.53
N VAL A 32 -39.02 -27.22 21.43
CA VAL A 32 -37.83 -28.08 21.34
C VAL A 32 -37.01 -27.77 20.08
N VAL A 33 -37.68 -27.57 18.95
CA VAL A 33 -37.03 -27.20 17.68
C VAL A 33 -36.33 -25.84 17.80
N ASN A 34 -37.02 -24.83 18.34
CA ASN A 34 -36.45 -23.50 18.51
C ASN A 34 -35.20 -23.53 19.42
N GLU A 35 -35.24 -24.28 20.52
CA GLU A 35 -34.11 -24.43 21.43
C GLU A 35 -32.93 -25.14 20.74
N ALA A 36 -33.19 -26.22 20.01
CA ALA A 36 -32.15 -26.98 19.30
C ALA A 36 -31.48 -26.16 18.17
N VAL A 37 -32.27 -25.38 17.42
CA VAL A 37 -31.79 -24.43 16.41
C VAL A 37 -30.96 -23.32 17.07
N THR A 38 -31.41 -22.77 18.19
CA THR A 38 -30.71 -21.70 18.93
C THR A 38 -29.38 -22.19 19.51
N ARG A 39 -29.33 -23.42 20.02
CA ARG A 39 -28.10 -24.04 20.53
C ARG A 39 -27.15 -24.52 19.44
N ASN A 40 -27.56 -24.46 18.17
CA ASN A 40 -26.73 -24.89 17.04
C ASN A 40 -26.38 -26.39 17.11
N ASP A 41 -27.22 -27.20 17.78
CA ASP A 41 -26.96 -28.62 18.10
C ASP A 41 -27.49 -29.54 16.99
N ILE A 42 -27.02 -29.28 15.76
CA ILE A 42 -27.55 -29.86 14.52
C ILE A 42 -27.21 -31.34 14.33
N LYS A 43 -26.21 -31.85 15.06
CA LYS A 43 -25.75 -33.24 14.98
C LYS A 43 -26.87 -34.25 15.20
N TYR A 44 -27.90 -33.84 15.94
CA TYR A 44 -29.05 -34.68 16.28
C TYR A 44 -30.35 -34.23 15.61
N GLY A 45 -30.33 -33.29 14.66
CA GLY A 45 -31.53 -32.74 14.01
C GLY A 45 -32.48 -33.81 13.46
N PRO A 46 -32.00 -34.79 12.68
CA PRO A 46 -32.81 -35.92 12.22
C PRO A 46 -33.39 -36.77 13.36
N GLN A 47 -32.62 -37.01 14.42
CA GLN A 47 -33.05 -37.76 15.60
C GLN A 47 -34.11 -36.99 16.41
N VAL A 48 -33.98 -35.67 16.51
CA VAL A 48 -34.96 -34.78 17.13
C VAL A 48 -36.27 -34.81 16.34
N ILE A 49 -36.21 -34.67 15.01
CA ILE A 49 -37.40 -34.78 14.16
C ILE A 49 -38.06 -36.15 14.29
N ALA A 50 -37.28 -37.24 14.29
CA ALA A 50 -37.79 -38.59 14.46
C ALA A 50 -38.47 -38.79 15.82
N ALA A 51 -37.88 -38.27 16.90
CA ALA A 51 -38.46 -38.33 18.24
C ALA A 51 -39.75 -37.49 18.37
N LEU A 52 -39.81 -36.31 17.76
CA LEU A 52 -41.00 -35.47 17.73
C LEU A 52 -42.13 -36.11 16.91
N ARG A 53 -41.79 -36.77 15.79
CA ARG A 53 -42.74 -37.56 15.00
C ARG A 53 -43.33 -38.72 15.80
N GLN A 54 -42.50 -39.47 16.51
CA GLN A 54 -42.96 -40.55 17.40
C GLN A 54 -43.83 -40.04 18.56
N SER A 55 -43.59 -38.81 19.00
CA SER A 55 -44.37 -38.16 20.07
C SER A 55 -45.72 -37.59 19.60
N GLY A 56 -46.00 -37.63 18.30
CA GLY A 56 -47.27 -37.18 17.72
C GLY A 56 -47.35 -35.70 17.33
N VAL A 57 -46.21 -35.03 17.12
CA VAL A 57 -46.16 -33.66 16.58
C VAL A 57 -46.62 -33.65 15.12
N SER A 58 -47.36 -32.62 14.72
CA SER A 58 -47.89 -32.50 13.36
C SER A 58 -46.79 -32.31 12.32
N GLU A 59 -46.97 -32.90 11.13
CA GLU A 59 -46.01 -32.82 10.03
C GLU A 59 -45.74 -31.38 9.57
N GLY A 60 -46.68 -30.45 9.78
CA GLY A 60 -46.46 -29.02 9.49
C GLY A 60 -45.38 -28.38 10.37
N ILE A 61 -45.24 -28.80 11.62
CA ILE A 61 -44.17 -28.35 12.54
C ILE A 61 -42.87 -29.09 12.23
N LEU A 62 -42.94 -30.38 11.94
CA LEU A 62 -41.77 -31.19 11.58
C LEU A 62 -41.11 -30.71 10.28
N ALA A 63 -41.89 -30.31 9.27
CA ALA A 63 -41.38 -29.74 8.03
C ALA A 63 -40.65 -28.40 8.25
N LYS A 64 -41.20 -27.55 9.14
CA LYS A 64 -40.53 -26.29 9.55
C LYS A 64 -39.25 -26.55 10.32
N ALA A 65 -39.24 -27.58 11.17
CA ALA A 65 -38.06 -28.01 11.91
C ALA A 65 -36.95 -28.49 10.97
N ASP A 66 -37.29 -29.33 10.01
CA ASP A 66 -36.35 -29.82 8.99
C ASP A 66 -35.73 -28.66 8.19
N ALA A 67 -36.57 -27.71 7.74
CA ALA A 67 -36.09 -26.50 7.06
C ALA A 67 -35.15 -25.66 7.94
N ALA A 68 -35.47 -25.49 9.22
CA ALA A 68 -34.64 -24.72 10.16
C ALA A 68 -33.29 -25.39 10.42
N PHE A 69 -33.26 -26.71 10.63
CA PHE A 69 -31.99 -27.45 10.80
C PHE A 69 -31.15 -27.44 9.52
N GLN A 70 -31.77 -27.55 8.34
CA GLN A 70 -31.07 -27.43 7.06
C GLN A 70 -30.43 -26.05 6.91
N GLN A 71 -31.17 -24.97 7.21
CA GLN A 71 -30.65 -23.60 7.14
C GLN A 71 -29.41 -23.40 8.03
N VAL A 72 -29.45 -23.91 9.26
CA VAL A 72 -28.32 -23.81 10.20
C VAL A 72 -27.12 -24.62 9.73
N ASN A 73 -27.34 -25.84 9.22
CA ASN A 73 -26.29 -26.69 8.67
C ASN A 73 -25.61 -26.05 7.44
N SER A 74 -26.40 -25.46 6.55
CA SER A 74 -25.90 -24.69 5.41
C SER A 74 -25.09 -23.50 5.86
N GLN A 75 -25.56 -22.72 6.84
CA GLN A 75 -24.81 -21.59 7.38
C GLN A 75 -23.46 -22.00 7.97
N GLN A 76 -23.38 -23.12 8.70
CA GLN A 76 -22.11 -23.64 9.22
C GLN A 76 -21.16 -24.06 8.09
N THR A 77 -21.68 -24.76 7.07
CA THR A 77 -20.92 -25.20 5.90
C THR A 77 -20.36 -24.00 5.14
N ILE A 78 -21.19 -22.99 4.90
CA ILE A 78 -20.80 -21.72 4.28
C ILE A 78 -19.71 -21.05 5.13
N ASN A 79 -19.93 -20.89 6.43
CA ASN A 79 -18.95 -20.25 7.33
C ASN A 79 -17.60 -20.97 7.33
N GLY A 80 -17.58 -22.30 7.24
CA GLY A 80 -16.34 -23.09 7.17
C GLY A 80 -15.57 -22.91 5.86
N LYS A 81 -16.24 -22.53 4.77
CA LYS A 81 -15.65 -22.40 3.44
C LYS A 81 -15.37 -20.95 3.02
N ILE A 82 -16.17 -20.00 3.52
CA ILE A 82 -16.22 -18.62 3.04
C ILE A 82 -14.84 -17.94 3.09
N SER A 83 -14.06 -18.18 4.14
CA SER A 83 -12.72 -17.59 4.27
C SER A 83 -11.78 -18.03 3.14
N GLY A 84 -11.69 -19.34 2.87
CA GLY A 84 -10.86 -19.87 1.79
C GLY A 84 -11.38 -19.49 0.40
N ASP A 85 -12.69 -19.31 0.24
CA ASP A 85 -13.28 -18.82 -0.99
C ASP A 85 -12.95 -17.34 -1.24
N VAL A 86 -12.99 -16.48 -0.21
CA VAL A 86 -12.57 -15.08 -0.35
C VAL A 86 -11.08 -15.00 -0.72
N ASP A 87 -10.24 -15.90 -0.21
CA ASP A 87 -8.82 -16.01 -0.60
C ASP A 87 -8.67 -16.42 -2.08
N THR A 88 -9.54 -17.32 -2.57
CA THR A 88 -9.49 -17.86 -3.93
C THR A 88 -10.05 -16.89 -4.97
N TYR A 89 -11.21 -16.28 -4.69
CA TYR A 89 -11.97 -15.48 -5.65
C TYR A 89 -11.78 -13.97 -5.46
N GLY A 90 -11.21 -13.54 -4.33
CA GLY A 90 -10.99 -12.13 -4.00
C GLY A 90 -12.25 -11.36 -3.63
N GLU A 91 -12.10 -10.12 -3.15
CA GLU A 91 -13.24 -9.34 -2.62
C GLU A 91 -14.32 -9.00 -3.64
N GLY A 92 -13.97 -8.96 -4.94
CA GLY A 92 -14.93 -8.77 -6.04
C GLY A 92 -15.51 -10.07 -6.61
N GLY A 93 -15.10 -11.23 -6.08
CA GLY A 93 -15.39 -12.55 -6.63
C GLY A 93 -16.71 -13.19 -6.20
N ARG A 94 -17.55 -12.48 -5.44
CA ARG A 94 -18.72 -13.05 -4.74
C ARG A 94 -19.65 -13.87 -5.63
N GLU A 95 -19.95 -13.40 -6.84
CA GLU A 95 -20.89 -14.07 -7.74
C GLU A 95 -20.30 -15.37 -8.27
N LYS A 96 -19.01 -15.36 -8.65
CA LYS A 96 -18.28 -16.55 -9.10
C LYS A 96 -18.16 -17.59 -7.99
N ALA A 97 -17.88 -17.14 -6.77
CA ALA A 97 -17.78 -18.00 -5.60
C ALA A 97 -19.15 -18.64 -5.25
N ALA A 98 -20.23 -17.85 -5.31
CA ALA A 98 -21.58 -18.33 -5.10
C ALA A 98 -22.02 -19.34 -6.18
N ASP A 99 -21.72 -19.08 -7.44
CA ASP A 99 -22.03 -19.99 -8.54
C ASP A 99 -21.23 -21.30 -8.40
N ALA A 100 -19.95 -21.23 -8.00
CA ALA A 100 -19.15 -22.42 -7.72
C ALA A 100 -19.70 -23.24 -6.53
N TYR A 101 -20.16 -22.57 -5.47
CA TYR A 101 -20.80 -23.21 -4.32
C TYR A 101 -22.11 -23.93 -4.72
N VAL A 102 -23.01 -23.24 -5.43
CA VAL A 102 -24.28 -23.81 -5.91
C VAL A 102 -24.05 -24.95 -6.90
N ASN A 103 -23.07 -24.83 -7.79
CA ASN A 103 -22.68 -25.92 -8.69
C ASN A 103 -22.11 -27.12 -7.91
N GLY A 104 -21.37 -26.86 -6.84
CA GLY A 104 -20.94 -27.87 -5.88
C GLY A 104 -22.13 -28.63 -5.29
N LEU A 105 -23.10 -27.91 -4.72
CA LEU A 105 -24.34 -28.48 -4.16
C LEU A 105 -25.14 -29.28 -5.20
N ARG A 106 -25.28 -28.75 -6.43
CA ARG A 106 -25.94 -29.42 -7.56
C ARG A 106 -25.23 -30.72 -7.95
N ASN A 107 -23.93 -30.83 -7.69
CA ASN A 107 -23.11 -32.01 -8.00
C ASN A 107 -22.85 -32.92 -6.78
N GLN A 108 -23.03 -32.45 -5.55
CA GLN A 108 -22.72 -33.17 -4.31
C GLN A 108 -23.62 -34.41 -4.10
N ASN A 109 -24.82 -34.40 -4.66
CA ASN A 109 -25.75 -35.55 -4.64
C ASN A 109 -25.72 -36.41 -5.91
N LYS A 110 -24.67 -36.25 -6.74
CA LYS A 110 -24.30 -37.19 -7.82
C LYS A 110 -23.28 -38.23 -7.35
N GLY A 111 -23.38 -38.70 -6.10
CA GLY A 111 -22.57 -39.81 -5.62
C GLY A 111 -22.84 -41.06 -6.47
N GLY A 112 -21.89 -41.37 -7.36
CA GLY A 112 -21.77 -42.56 -8.20
C GLY A 112 -23.05 -42.99 -8.89
N SER A 113 -23.24 -42.62 -10.17
CA SER A 113 -24.14 -43.39 -11.03
C SER A 113 -23.69 -44.85 -10.99
N ILE A 114 -24.41 -45.71 -10.27
CA ILE A 114 -24.13 -47.13 -10.29
C ILE A 114 -24.11 -47.58 -11.75
N ASN A 115 -23.06 -48.27 -12.16
CA ASN A 115 -22.97 -48.78 -13.52
C ASN A 115 -23.93 -49.98 -13.63
N ILE A 116 -25.17 -49.72 -14.04
CA ILE A 116 -26.24 -50.73 -14.13
C ILE A 116 -25.85 -51.89 -15.04
N ALA A 117 -25.10 -51.64 -16.11
CA ALA A 117 -24.64 -52.71 -17.00
C ALA A 117 -23.59 -53.60 -16.31
N ALA A 118 -22.66 -53.02 -15.55
CA ALA A 118 -21.70 -53.78 -14.77
C ALA A 118 -22.37 -54.51 -13.60
N LEU A 119 -23.37 -53.91 -12.96
CA LEU A 119 -24.22 -54.56 -11.96
C LEU A 119 -24.90 -55.80 -12.54
N ASP A 120 -25.59 -55.65 -13.68
CA ASP A 120 -26.27 -56.74 -14.36
C ASP A 120 -25.29 -57.85 -14.76
N SER A 121 -24.12 -57.48 -15.26
CA SER A 121 -23.07 -58.45 -15.61
C SER A 121 -22.56 -59.21 -14.38
N ALA A 122 -22.31 -58.53 -13.26
CA ALA A 122 -21.83 -59.14 -12.02
C ALA A 122 -22.87 -60.09 -11.40
N VAL A 123 -24.15 -59.67 -11.37
CA VAL A 123 -25.24 -60.51 -10.89
C VAL A 123 -25.40 -61.74 -11.78
N ASN A 124 -25.53 -61.56 -13.10
CA ASN A 124 -25.74 -62.67 -14.04
C ASN A 124 -24.57 -63.65 -14.05
N GLY A 125 -23.34 -63.17 -13.96
CA GLY A 125 -22.14 -64.01 -13.89
C GLY A 125 -22.02 -64.79 -12.57
N SER A 126 -22.74 -64.36 -11.53
CA SER A 126 -22.71 -65.01 -10.22
C SER A 126 -23.86 -65.99 -10.00
N ILE A 127 -24.93 -65.95 -10.81
CA ILE A 127 -26.09 -66.86 -10.67
C ILE A 127 -25.63 -68.32 -10.64
N GLY A 128 -26.10 -69.07 -9.64
CA GLY A 128 -25.74 -70.47 -9.44
C GLY A 128 -24.45 -70.70 -8.66
N LYS A 129 -23.67 -69.66 -8.34
CA LYS A 129 -22.50 -69.79 -7.46
C LYS A 129 -22.94 -70.33 -6.08
N PRO A 130 -22.32 -71.40 -5.55
CA PRO A 130 -22.69 -71.99 -4.26
C PRO A 130 -22.59 -71.02 -3.09
N TYR A 131 -23.43 -71.22 -2.08
CA TYR A 131 -23.37 -70.47 -0.83
C TYR A 131 -22.47 -71.18 0.19
N VAL A 132 -21.50 -70.44 0.71
CA VAL A 132 -20.64 -70.85 1.83
C VAL A 132 -20.45 -69.65 2.75
N LEU A 133 -20.95 -69.74 3.97
CA LEU A 133 -20.81 -68.71 4.99
C LEU A 133 -19.32 -68.39 5.23
N GLY A 134 -18.94 -67.12 5.12
CA GLY A 134 -17.55 -66.67 5.31
C GLY A 134 -16.66 -66.85 4.07
N SER A 135 -17.21 -67.21 2.91
CA SER A 135 -16.43 -67.37 1.67
C SER A 135 -15.72 -66.07 1.22
N ASP A 136 -14.63 -66.24 0.48
CA ASP A 136 -13.81 -65.17 -0.10
C ASP A 136 -14.32 -64.62 -1.44
N GLY A 137 -15.40 -65.21 -1.99
CA GLY A 137 -16.06 -64.78 -3.22
C GLY A 137 -15.55 -65.47 -4.50
N GLY A 138 -14.58 -66.38 -4.42
CA GLY A 138 -14.03 -67.15 -5.54
C GLY A 138 -15.04 -68.15 -6.12
N ASP A 139 -14.89 -69.43 -5.79
CA ASP A 139 -15.78 -70.51 -6.27
C ASP A 139 -17.12 -70.58 -5.51
N ALA A 140 -17.21 -69.91 -4.36
CA ALA A 140 -18.42 -69.80 -3.54
C ALA A 140 -18.54 -68.38 -2.95
N THR A 141 -19.70 -68.00 -2.45
CA THR A 141 -19.94 -66.69 -1.82
C THR A 141 -20.87 -66.81 -0.61
N ASP A 142 -20.99 -65.76 0.19
CA ASP A 142 -22.16 -65.57 1.05
C ASP A 142 -22.88 -64.27 0.70
N CYS A 143 -23.93 -63.92 1.45
CA CYS A 143 -24.76 -62.76 1.17
C CYS A 143 -23.99 -61.43 1.25
N GLY A 144 -23.19 -61.22 2.30
CA GLY A 144 -22.42 -60.01 2.47
C GLY A 144 -21.26 -59.89 1.47
N LYS A 145 -20.60 -60.99 1.09
CA LYS A 145 -19.54 -60.99 0.07
C LYS A 145 -20.13 -60.70 -1.31
N PHE A 146 -21.25 -61.33 -1.60
CA PHE A 146 -21.92 -61.20 -2.88
C PHE A 146 -22.30 -59.75 -3.14
N THR A 147 -22.92 -59.08 -2.16
CA THR A 147 -23.27 -57.66 -2.29
C THR A 147 -22.02 -56.78 -2.35
N LEU A 148 -21.00 -57.04 -1.53
CA LEU A 148 -19.73 -56.33 -1.56
C LEU A 148 -19.09 -56.35 -2.96
N ASP A 149 -18.93 -57.53 -3.56
CA ASP A 149 -18.28 -57.70 -4.86
C ASP A 149 -19.13 -57.19 -6.02
N THR A 150 -20.44 -57.42 -5.94
CA THR A 150 -21.40 -56.98 -6.96
C THR A 150 -21.47 -55.46 -7.02
N LEU A 151 -21.55 -54.79 -5.87
CA LEU A 151 -21.58 -53.33 -5.80
C LEU A 151 -20.23 -52.72 -6.19
N ALA A 152 -19.11 -53.32 -5.75
CA ALA A 152 -17.77 -52.88 -6.14
C ALA A 152 -17.59 -52.93 -7.67
N SER A 153 -18.05 -54.01 -8.31
CA SER A 153 -18.04 -54.16 -9.77
C SER A 153 -18.88 -53.09 -10.49
N ALA A 154 -19.92 -52.59 -9.82
CA ALA A 154 -20.78 -51.52 -10.30
C ALA A 154 -20.31 -50.10 -9.89
N GLY A 155 -19.14 -49.98 -9.26
CA GLY A 155 -18.53 -48.70 -8.87
C GLY A 155 -18.98 -48.15 -7.50
N VAL A 156 -19.62 -48.97 -6.67
CA VAL A 156 -20.09 -48.61 -5.32
C VAL A 156 -19.21 -49.29 -4.28
N THR A 157 -18.66 -48.51 -3.35
CA THR A 157 -17.80 -49.04 -2.28
C THR A 157 -18.62 -49.33 -1.02
N LEU A 158 -18.60 -50.58 -0.56
CA LEU A 158 -19.04 -50.96 0.78
C LEU A 158 -17.81 -51.20 1.66
N ASN A 159 -17.82 -50.64 2.87
CA ASN A 159 -16.72 -50.72 3.82
C ASN A 159 -16.81 -51.96 4.71
N TYR A 160 -17.97 -52.61 4.74
CA TYR A 160 -18.24 -53.77 5.58
C TYR A 160 -18.57 -55.01 4.76
N ARG A 161 -18.06 -56.13 5.25
CA ARG A 161 -18.21 -57.45 4.65
C ARG A 161 -19.49 -58.16 5.08
N THR A 162 -20.01 -57.88 6.28
CA THR A 162 -21.21 -58.53 6.84
C THR A 162 -22.48 -57.77 6.45
N ALA A 163 -23.62 -58.47 6.44
CA ALA A 163 -24.91 -57.88 6.06
C ALA A 163 -25.32 -56.73 7.00
N ASP A 164 -25.14 -56.93 8.29
CA ASP A 164 -25.45 -55.96 9.35
C ASP A 164 -24.45 -54.80 9.42
N GLY A 165 -23.18 -55.03 9.06
CA GLY A 165 -22.20 -53.97 8.83
C GLY A 165 -22.54 -53.10 7.63
N GLN A 166 -23.03 -53.69 6.53
CA GLN A 166 -23.52 -52.93 5.37
C GLN A 166 -24.79 -52.12 5.70
N TYR A 167 -25.66 -52.66 6.55
CA TYR A 167 -26.80 -51.91 7.09
C TYR A 167 -26.32 -50.72 7.93
N LEU A 168 -25.37 -50.93 8.84
CA LEU A 168 -24.80 -49.87 9.67
C LEU A 168 -24.17 -48.78 8.79
N GLN A 169 -23.48 -49.14 7.71
CA GLN A 169 -22.96 -48.15 6.75
C GLN A 169 -24.08 -47.32 6.14
N ALA A 170 -25.16 -47.96 5.68
CA ALA A 170 -26.30 -47.23 5.15
C ALA A 170 -26.92 -46.28 6.19
N GLU A 171 -26.97 -46.69 7.46
CA GLU A 171 -27.45 -45.85 8.56
C GLU A 171 -26.53 -44.64 8.80
N GLN A 172 -25.22 -44.89 8.94
CA GLN A 172 -24.19 -43.85 9.16
C GLN A 172 -24.14 -42.83 8.02
N GLU A 173 -24.40 -43.28 6.80
CA GLU A 173 -24.44 -42.42 5.61
C GLU A 173 -25.82 -41.75 5.39
N GLY A 174 -26.80 -41.98 6.27
CA GLY A 174 -28.16 -41.40 6.15
C GLY A 174 -28.93 -41.91 4.93
N LYS A 175 -28.63 -43.14 4.48
CA LYS A 175 -29.14 -43.77 3.26
C LYS A 175 -30.21 -44.84 3.54
N LEU A 176 -30.71 -44.98 4.77
CA LEU A 176 -31.74 -45.98 5.09
C LEU A 176 -33.16 -45.48 4.83
N THR A 177 -33.98 -46.34 4.25
CA THR A 177 -35.44 -46.23 4.22
C THR A 177 -36.06 -47.58 4.52
N THR A 178 -37.29 -47.62 5.03
CA THR A 178 -38.06 -48.86 5.22
C THR A 178 -39.12 -49.07 4.13
N ASP A 179 -39.28 -48.11 3.23
CA ASP A 179 -40.27 -48.16 2.15
C ASP A 179 -39.66 -48.75 0.87
N ILE A 180 -40.01 -50.00 0.57
CA ILE A 180 -39.54 -50.72 -0.62
C ILE A 180 -39.97 -50.07 -1.94
N SER A 181 -41.03 -49.25 -1.95
CA SER A 181 -41.42 -48.50 -3.16
C SER A 181 -40.38 -47.45 -3.54
N GLN A 182 -39.55 -47.02 -2.58
CA GLN A 182 -38.45 -46.10 -2.82
C GLN A 182 -37.20 -46.80 -3.34
N ALA A 183 -37.14 -48.14 -3.32
CA ALA A 183 -35.99 -48.90 -3.77
C ALA A 183 -35.78 -48.76 -5.28
N LYS A 184 -34.52 -48.55 -5.66
CA LYS A 184 -34.06 -48.45 -7.04
C LYS A 184 -33.05 -49.55 -7.28
N LYS A 185 -32.97 -50.01 -8.54
CA LYS A 185 -32.04 -51.07 -8.94
C LYS A 185 -30.62 -50.73 -8.51
N GLY A 186 -29.99 -51.60 -7.73
CA GLY A 186 -28.67 -51.37 -7.11
C GLY A 186 -28.68 -50.98 -5.63
N ASP A 187 -29.85 -50.71 -5.04
CA ASP A 187 -29.98 -50.56 -3.59
C ASP A 187 -29.83 -51.91 -2.88
N LEU A 188 -29.47 -51.86 -1.60
CA LEU A 188 -29.40 -53.07 -0.77
C LEU A 188 -30.69 -53.25 0.01
N VAL A 189 -31.20 -54.47 0.04
CA VAL A 189 -32.34 -54.88 0.88
C VAL A 189 -31.80 -55.71 2.03
N PHE A 190 -32.07 -55.29 3.26
CA PHE A 190 -31.62 -55.94 4.47
C PHE A 190 -32.79 -56.68 5.12
N TRP A 191 -32.57 -57.95 5.46
CA TRP A 191 -33.61 -58.79 6.03
C TRP A 191 -33.24 -59.32 7.42
N HIS A 192 -34.30 -59.54 8.17
CA HIS A 192 -34.30 -60.37 9.34
C HIS A 192 -34.78 -61.77 8.95
N VAL A 193 -33.94 -62.78 9.09
CA VAL A 193 -34.29 -64.18 8.77
C VAL A 193 -34.64 -64.90 10.08
N PRO A 194 -35.90 -65.25 10.36
CA PRO A 194 -36.31 -65.79 11.66
C PRO A 194 -35.57 -67.07 12.06
N SER A 195 -35.20 -67.93 11.09
CA SER A 195 -34.43 -69.16 11.36
C SER A 195 -33.03 -68.90 11.92
N ASN A 196 -32.53 -67.67 11.80
CA ASN A 196 -31.19 -67.28 12.23
C ASN A 196 -31.17 -66.72 13.67
N GLU A 197 -32.32 -66.43 14.29
CA GLU A 197 -32.41 -65.84 15.63
C GLU A 197 -31.77 -66.71 16.72
N ALA A 198 -31.86 -68.04 16.58
CA ALA A 198 -31.25 -68.97 17.53
C ALA A 198 -29.71 -68.93 17.51
N ARG A 199 -29.11 -68.39 16.44
CA ARG A 199 -27.67 -68.29 16.25
C ARG A 199 -27.15 -66.87 16.48
N TRP A 200 -27.90 -65.86 16.04
CA TRP A 200 -27.54 -64.45 16.18
C TRP A 200 -28.69 -63.66 16.78
N ALA A 201 -28.56 -63.29 18.07
CA ALA A 201 -29.57 -62.51 18.76
C ALA A 201 -29.59 -61.05 18.27
N THR A 202 -30.78 -60.46 18.13
CA THR A 202 -30.94 -59.06 17.77
C THR A 202 -30.28 -58.13 18.80
N SER A 203 -29.49 -57.17 18.32
CA SER A 203 -28.87 -56.15 19.16
C SER A 203 -29.00 -54.75 18.56
N ASP A 204 -29.21 -53.75 19.42
CA ASP A 204 -29.18 -52.33 19.05
C ASP A 204 -27.79 -51.69 19.21
N ASP A 205 -26.76 -52.45 19.63
CA ASP A 205 -25.38 -51.97 19.73
C ASP A 205 -24.69 -52.04 18.36
N PRO A 206 -24.23 -50.92 17.78
CA PRO A 206 -23.49 -50.91 16.52
C PRO A 206 -22.23 -51.79 16.52
N ASN A 207 -21.65 -52.09 17.68
CA ASN A 207 -20.50 -53.00 17.77
C ASN A 207 -20.88 -54.47 17.58
N ALA A 208 -22.18 -54.81 17.56
CA ALA A 208 -22.66 -56.17 17.31
C ALA A 208 -22.24 -56.72 15.94
N ILE A 209 -21.90 -55.84 14.98
CA ILE A 209 -21.36 -56.22 13.66
C ILE A 209 -20.04 -57.02 13.75
N ASN A 210 -19.35 -56.97 14.89
CA ASN A 210 -18.12 -57.70 15.16
C ASN A 210 -18.34 -58.91 16.09
N SER A 211 -19.61 -59.28 16.35
CA SER A 211 -19.98 -60.37 17.27
C SER A 211 -20.26 -61.67 16.50
N ASP A 212 -19.95 -62.81 17.13
CA ASP A 212 -20.24 -64.14 16.56
C ASP A 212 -21.65 -64.66 16.93
N ASP A 213 -22.34 -64.00 17.87
CA ASP A 213 -23.59 -64.44 18.49
C ASP A 213 -24.72 -63.38 18.45
N LYS A 214 -24.49 -62.23 17.80
CA LYS A 214 -25.44 -61.12 17.71
C LYS A 214 -25.47 -60.54 16.30
N ALA A 215 -26.60 -59.92 15.95
CA ALA A 215 -26.80 -59.22 14.68
C ALA A 215 -27.32 -57.80 14.95
N TYR A 216 -26.64 -56.80 14.38
CA TYR A 216 -27.07 -55.40 14.51
C TYR A 216 -28.45 -55.20 13.85
N LYS A 217 -29.40 -54.63 14.60
CA LYS A 217 -30.82 -54.48 14.22
C LYS A 217 -31.51 -55.77 13.77
N GLY A 218 -30.96 -56.94 14.12
CA GLY A 218 -31.46 -58.24 13.72
C GLY A 218 -31.23 -58.56 12.24
N VAL A 219 -30.38 -57.79 11.55
CA VAL A 219 -30.02 -58.00 10.14
C VAL A 219 -29.13 -59.24 10.02
N THR A 220 -29.63 -60.28 9.36
CA THR A 220 -28.87 -61.53 9.18
C THR A 220 -28.70 -61.89 7.70
N HIS A 221 -29.28 -61.10 6.79
CA HIS A 221 -29.19 -61.33 5.36
C HIS A 221 -29.29 -60.03 4.55
N VAL A 222 -28.70 -60.02 3.36
CA VAL A 222 -28.71 -58.87 2.45
C VAL A 222 -28.74 -59.33 0.99
N GLY A 223 -29.35 -58.51 0.13
CA GLY A 223 -29.32 -58.70 -1.32
C GLY A 223 -29.39 -57.38 -2.09
N VAL A 224 -29.10 -57.42 -3.39
CA VAL A 224 -29.13 -56.27 -4.30
C VAL A 224 -30.49 -56.18 -4.99
N TYR A 225 -31.21 -55.08 -4.82
CA TYR A 225 -32.50 -54.84 -5.47
C TYR A 225 -32.32 -54.75 -6.99
N MET A 226 -33.09 -55.53 -7.74
CA MET A 226 -33.00 -55.63 -9.20
C MET A 226 -34.12 -54.89 -9.93
N GLY A 227 -35.07 -54.29 -9.20
CA GLY A 227 -36.30 -53.71 -9.74
C GLY A 227 -37.49 -54.67 -9.60
N ASP A 228 -38.71 -54.15 -9.78
CA ASP A 228 -39.96 -54.91 -9.82
C ASP A 228 -40.18 -55.88 -8.64
N GLY A 229 -39.77 -55.47 -7.43
CA GLY A 229 -39.88 -56.30 -6.23
C GLY A 229 -38.94 -57.50 -6.21
N LYS A 230 -37.92 -57.54 -7.08
CA LYS A 230 -36.93 -58.63 -7.14
C LYS A 230 -35.60 -58.24 -6.53
N VAL A 231 -34.94 -59.20 -5.91
CA VAL A 231 -33.63 -59.03 -5.26
C VAL A 231 -32.71 -60.17 -5.66
N ALA A 232 -31.50 -59.85 -6.12
CA ALA A 232 -30.42 -60.81 -6.28
C ALA A 232 -29.72 -61.03 -4.94
N GLN A 233 -29.55 -62.29 -4.53
CA GLN A 233 -28.99 -62.62 -3.22
C GLN A 233 -28.25 -63.96 -3.27
N ALA A 234 -27.33 -64.18 -2.33
CA ALA A 234 -26.69 -65.47 -2.11
C ALA A 234 -27.26 -66.12 -0.85
N GLY A 235 -28.10 -67.14 -1.02
CA GLY A 235 -28.78 -67.83 0.08
C GLY A 235 -28.42 -69.32 0.11
N SER A 236 -29.05 -70.12 0.96
CA SER A 236 -28.73 -71.56 1.11
C SER A 236 -28.71 -72.37 -0.20
N SER A 237 -29.46 -71.94 -1.23
CA SER A 237 -29.50 -72.54 -2.56
C SER A 237 -28.51 -71.93 -3.58
N GLY A 238 -27.55 -71.11 -3.13
CA GLY A 238 -26.62 -70.35 -3.97
C GLY A 238 -27.15 -68.96 -4.37
N VAL A 239 -26.45 -68.32 -5.30
CA VAL A 239 -26.85 -67.01 -5.85
C VAL A 239 -28.06 -67.15 -6.76
N SER A 240 -29.15 -66.45 -6.44
CA SER A 240 -30.40 -66.46 -7.19
C SER A 240 -31.15 -65.14 -7.09
N ILE A 241 -32.15 -64.95 -7.95
CA ILE A 241 -33.09 -63.83 -7.88
C ILE A 241 -34.37 -64.30 -7.18
N VAL A 242 -34.75 -63.59 -6.12
CA VAL A 242 -35.91 -63.89 -5.26
C VAL A 242 -36.82 -62.66 -5.13
N GLY A 243 -37.99 -62.81 -4.51
CA GLY A 243 -38.85 -61.69 -4.13
C GLY A 243 -38.25 -60.87 -2.98
N ALA A 244 -38.49 -59.56 -2.96
CA ALA A 244 -38.05 -58.70 -1.86
C ALA A 244 -38.74 -59.03 -0.52
N ASP A 245 -39.89 -59.68 -0.58
CA ASP A 245 -40.77 -60.04 0.54
C ASP A 245 -40.53 -61.46 1.09
N ILE A 246 -39.47 -62.16 0.67
CA ILE A 246 -39.22 -63.53 1.13
C ILE A 246 -39.02 -63.63 2.65
N TYR A 247 -38.55 -62.54 3.27
CA TYR A 247 -38.32 -62.39 4.70
C TYR A 247 -38.73 -60.99 5.16
N PRO A 248 -38.96 -60.76 6.47
CA PRO A 248 -39.17 -59.43 7.02
C PRO A 248 -38.02 -58.47 6.67
N ILE A 249 -38.35 -57.37 5.99
CA ILE A 249 -37.39 -56.31 5.63
C ILE A 249 -37.12 -55.48 6.88
N VAL A 250 -35.84 -55.33 7.21
CA VAL A 250 -35.36 -54.43 8.28
C VAL A 250 -35.15 -53.03 7.74
N GLY A 251 -34.59 -52.92 6.52
CA GLY A 251 -34.39 -51.64 5.86
C GLY A 251 -33.80 -51.79 4.46
N ILE A 252 -33.69 -50.67 3.77
CA ILE A 252 -33.18 -50.55 2.41
C ILE A 252 -32.09 -49.49 2.38
N GLY A 253 -30.88 -49.88 1.99
CA GLY A 253 -29.75 -48.99 1.80
C GLY A 253 -29.73 -48.39 0.40
N LYS A 254 -29.85 -47.06 0.32
CA LYS A 254 -29.91 -46.27 -0.91
C LYS A 254 -28.53 -46.09 -1.56
N PHE A 255 -28.00 -47.15 -2.18
CA PHE A 255 -26.69 -47.17 -2.82
C PHE A 255 -26.71 -46.92 -4.34
N SER A 256 -27.87 -46.98 -4.99
CA SER A 256 -28.02 -46.77 -6.44
C SER A 256 -28.12 -45.30 -6.90
N GLY A 257 -28.25 -44.34 -5.98
CA GLY A 257 -28.09 -42.90 -6.24
C GLY A 257 -29.12 -41.94 -5.62
N SER A 258 -28.57 -40.77 -5.23
CA SER A 258 -29.11 -39.50 -4.70
C SER A 258 -29.71 -39.48 -3.28
N GLY A 259 -29.01 -38.81 -2.35
CA GLY A 259 -29.69 -38.01 -1.32
C GLY A 259 -30.53 -36.90 -1.98
N ARG A 260 -31.49 -36.31 -1.24
CA ARG A 260 -32.46 -35.34 -1.77
C ARG A 260 -31.78 -34.30 -2.68
N GLN A 261 -32.19 -34.20 -3.94
CA GLN A 261 -31.75 -33.09 -4.79
C GLN A 261 -32.45 -31.82 -4.34
N LEU A 262 -31.68 -30.76 -4.13
CA LEU A 262 -32.23 -29.43 -3.87
C LEU A 262 -32.96 -28.95 -5.13
N THR A 263 -34.15 -28.41 -4.93
CA THR A 263 -34.92 -27.74 -5.98
C THR A 263 -34.22 -26.45 -6.42
N ASP A 264 -34.57 -25.92 -7.59
CA ASP A 264 -34.01 -24.64 -8.05
C ASP A 264 -34.31 -23.48 -7.07
N GLY A 265 -35.45 -23.53 -6.37
CA GLY A 265 -35.79 -22.57 -5.33
C GLY A 265 -34.87 -22.66 -4.11
N GLU A 266 -34.56 -23.86 -3.65
CA GLU A 266 -33.66 -24.10 -2.52
C GLU A 266 -32.20 -23.77 -2.88
N LEU A 267 -31.77 -24.07 -4.11
CA LEU A 267 -30.45 -23.64 -4.60
C LEU A 267 -30.33 -22.12 -4.68
N LEU A 268 -31.41 -21.40 -4.99
CA LEU A 268 -31.43 -19.95 -4.97
C LEU A 268 -31.34 -19.40 -3.54
N GLU A 269 -32.01 -20.02 -2.58
CA GLU A 269 -31.91 -19.65 -1.17
C GLU A 269 -30.49 -19.86 -0.63
N GLU A 270 -29.88 -21.00 -0.93
CA GLU A 270 -28.47 -21.29 -0.66
C GLU A 270 -27.53 -20.24 -1.26
N ARG A 271 -27.76 -19.87 -2.53
CA ARG A 271 -26.99 -18.81 -3.21
C ARG A 271 -27.09 -17.48 -2.45
N ASN A 272 -28.29 -17.11 -2.02
CA ASN A 272 -28.54 -15.85 -1.34
C ASN A 272 -27.93 -15.82 0.07
N MET A 273 -27.99 -16.94 0.81
CA MET A 273 -27.30 -17.07 2.10
C MET A 273 -25.78 -16.96 1.91
N TYR A 274 -25.24 -17.63 0.90
CA TYR A 274 -23.82 -17.58 0.57
C TYR A 274 -23.36 -16.15 0.24
N LEU A 275 -24.08 -15.42 -0.62
CA LEU A 275 -23.75 -14.04 -0.97
C LEU A 275 -23.69 -13.13 0.26
N LYS A 276 -24.67 -13.23 1.16
CA LYS A 276 -24.68 -12.45 2.42
C LYS A 276 -23.48 -12.78 3.30
N ALA A 277 -23.16 -14.06 3.46
CA ALA A 277 -22.00 -14.49 4.24
C ALA A 277 -20.68 -13.99 3.63
N TYR A 278 -20.58 -13.98 2.30
CA TYR A 278 -19.43 -13.45 1.57
C TYR A 278 -19.22 -11.96 1.83
N ASP A 279 -20.29 -11.16 1.73
CA ASP A 279 -20.24 -9.72 1.99
C ASP A 279 -19.84 -9.42 3.45
N VAL A 280 -20.31 -10.24 4.41
CA VAL A 280 -19.91 -10.13 5.83
C VAL A 280 -18.43 -10.44 6.01
N GLU A 281 -17.90 -11.48 5.38
CA GLU A 281 -16.49 -11.86 5.49
C GLU A 281 -15.57 -10.82 4.85
N VAL A 282 -15.92 -10.33 3.65
CA VAL A 282 -15.21 -9.22 3.00
C VAL A 282 -15.26 -7.96 3.89
N GLY A 283 -16.41 -7.66 4.49
CA GLY A 283 -16.55 -6.54 5.43
C GLY A 283 -15.62 -6.65 6.64
N LYS A 284 -15.52 -7.85 7.26
CA LYS A 284 -14.59 -8.11 8.37
C LYS A 284 -13.14 -7.88 7.95
N ARG A 285 -12.74 -8.39 6.79
CA ARG A 285 -11.37 -8.26 6.27
C ARG A 285 -11.02 -6.80 5.95
N LYS A 286 -11.93 -6.04 5.35
CA LYS A 286 -11.76 -4.59 5.12
C LYS A 286 -11.60 -3.83 6.43
N LYS A 287 -12.43 -4.12 7.42
CA LYS A 287 -12.34 -3.51 8.75
C LYS A 287 -11.01 -3.83 9.43
N ALA A 288 -10.58 -5.10 9.40
CA ALA A 288 -9.30 -5.51 9.97
C ALA A 288 -8.10 -4.81 9.30
N ARG A 289 -8.12 -4.67 7.96
CA ARG A 289 -7.08 -3.93 7.23
C ARG A 289 -7.08 -2.44 7.57
N ALA A 290 -8.26 -1.82 7.69
CA ALA A 290 -8.36 -0.40 8.07
C ALA A 290 -7.86 -0.15 9.50
N GLU A 291 -8.19 -1.03 10.45
CA GLU A 291 -7.69 -0.96 11.83
C GLU A 291 -6.17 -1.16 11.89
N GLU A 292 -5.62 -2.08 11.10
CA GLU A 292 -4.18 -2.29 11.00
C GLU A 292 -3.46 -1.08 10.41
N LEU A 293 -4.01 -0.49 9.34
CA LEU A 293 -3.48 0.73 8.76
C LEU A 293 -3.48 1.89 9.77
N ASP A 294 -4.55 2.05 10.55
CA ASP A 294 -4.63 3.07 11.60
C ASP A 294 -3.56 2.86 12.68
N ARG A 295 -3.35 1.61 13.12
CA ARG A 295 -2.26 1.25 14.03
C ARG A 295 -0.90 1.63 13.47
N GLN A 296 -0.63 1.30 12.21
CA GLN A 296 0.63 1.65 11.54
C GLN A 296 0.82 3.16 11.43
N LYS A 297 -0.23 3.90 11.03
CA LYS A 297 -0.21 5.37 10.99
C LYS A 297 0.16 5.95 12.36
N LYS A 298 -0.47 5.46 13.43
CA LYS A 298 -0.20 5.93 14.79
C LYS A 298 1.22 5.59 15.25
N ALA A 299 1.74 4.41 14.91
CA ALA A 299 3.11 4.01 15.24
C ALA A 299 4.14 4.91 14.54
N ILE A 300 3.98 5.14 13.24
CA ILE A 300 4.82 6.06 12.46
C ILE A 300 4.73 7.47 13.05
N GLN A 301 3.52 7.92 13.43
CA GLN A 301 3.31 9.22 14.06
C GLN A 301 4.07 9.39 15.37
N LEU A 302 4.03 8.39 16.23
CA LEU A 302 4.74 8.43 17.52
C LEU A 302 6.26 8.43 17.32
N GLN A 303 6.75 7.59 16.40
CA GLN A 303 8.18 7.47 16.17
C GLN A 303 8.77 8.74 15.53
N TYR A 304 8.10 9.37 14.57
CA TYR A 304 8.61 10.64 14.02
C TYR A 304 8.57 11.76 15.07
N LEU A 305 7.55 11.82 15.94
CA LEU A 305 7.49 12.79 17.04
C LEU A 305 8.65 12.60 18.04
N GLU A 306 9.01 11.36 18.31
CA GLU A 306 10.16 11.04 19.16
C GLU A 306 11.47 11.43 18.50
N MET A 307 11.64 11.17 17.20
CA MET A 307 12.80 11.63 16.44
C MET A 307 12.94 13.16 16.48
N GLN A 308 11.83 13.89 16.35
CA GLN A 308 11.85 15.36 16.49
C GLN A 308 12.29 15.80 17.89
N LYS A 309 11.80 15.15 18.95
CA LYS A 309 12.22 15.43 20.33
C LYS A 309 13.71 15.16 20.56
N ASN A 310 14.24 14.15 19.87
CA ASN A 310 15.65 13.77 19.95
C ASN A 310 16.55 14.62 19.02
N GLY A 311 15.99 15.62 18.33
CA GLY A 311 16.75 16.56 17.50
C GLY A 311 17.15 16.01 16.14
N ALA A 312 16.42 15.03 15.59
CA ALA A 312 16.65 14.55 14.23
C ALA A 312 16.50 15.68 13.20
N SER A 313 17.38 15.68 12.20
CA SER A 313 17.37 16.63 11.09
C SER A 313 16.18 16.43 10.14
N ASN A 314 15.89 17.45 9.32
CA ASN A 314 14.83 17.37 8.32
C ASN A 314 15.09 16.22 7.31
N ALA A 315 16.34 16.02 6.91
CA ALA A 315 16.74 14.89 6.07
C ALA A 315 16.48 13.52 6.73
N GLU A 316 16.81 13.35 8.01
CA GLU A 316 16.59 12.09 8.74
C GLU A 316 15.09 11.78 8.89
N LEU A 317 14.27 12.80 9.18
CA LEU A 317 12.82 12.66 9.27
C LEU A 317 12.19 12.28 7.92
N ALA A 318 12.64 12.90 6.82
CA ALA A 318 12.18 12.56 5.49
C ALA A 318 12.54 11.11 5.10
N ASN A 319 13.78 10.69 5.36
CA ASN A 319 14.25 9.33 5.10
C ASN A 319 13.51 8.28 5.95
N PHE A 320 13.22 8.60 7.22
CA PHE A 320 12.40 7.73 8.06
C PHE A 320 11.01 7.51 7.45
N LEU A 321 10.34 8.59 7.02
CA LEU A 321 9.01 8.49 6.42
C LEU A 321 9.03 7.69 5.09
N ASP A 322 10.07 7.85 4.26
CA ASP A 322 10.23 7.06 3.04
C ASP A 322 10.37 5.57 3.35
N ASN A 323 11.20 5.21 4.32
CA ASN A 323 11.40 3.81 4.71
C ASN A 323 10.18 3.22 5.41
N ALA A 324 9.55 3.97 6.32
CA ALA A 324 8.43 3.49 7.13
C ALA A 324 7.13 3.33 6.32
N THR A 325 7.01 4.01 5.17
CA THR A 325 5.84 3.92 4.29
C THR A 325 6.09 3.09 3.03
N ALA A 326 7.31 2.61 2.83
CA ALA A 326 7.71 1.84 1.65
C ALA A 326 6.81 0.60 1.44
N GLY A 327 6.33 0.43 0.21
CA GLY A 327 5.49 -0.71 -0.17
C GLY A 327 4.02 -0.61 0.24
N ASN A 328 3.60 0.49 0.89
CA ASN A 328 2.20 0.76 1.21
C ASN A 328 1.76 2.13 0.67
N GLU A 329 0.97 2.10 -0.41
CA GLU A 329 0.48 3.30 -1.10
C GLU A 329 -0.36 4.20 -0.19
N GLU A 330 -1.23 3.63 0.66
CA GLU A 330 -2.08 4.41 1.55
C GLU A 330 -1.29 5.14 2.64
N LEU A 331 -0.21 4.51 3.15
CA LEU A 331 0.71 5.17 4.07
C LEU A 331 1.54 6.24 3.35
N THR A 332 2.02 5.95 2.14
CA THR A 332 2.78 6.89 1.33
C THR A 332 1.98 8.17 1.06
N LEU A 333 0.69 8.03 0.71
CA LEU A 333 -0.21 9.17 0.52
C LEU A 333 -0.50 9.92 1.82
N ALA A 334 -0.68 9.21 2.93
CA ALA A 334 -0.97 9.82 4.23
C ALA A 334 0.20 10.68 4.75
N PHE A 335 1.45 10.26 4.53
CA PHE A 335 2.64 10.94 5.04
C PHE A 335 3.42 11.74 3.99
N GLY A 336 3.13 11.59 2.69
CA GLY A 336 3.86 12.26 1.62
C GLY A 336 3.84 13.78 1.73
N GLY A 337 2.73 14.38 2.16
CA GLY A 337 2.63 15.82 2.40
C GLY A 337 3.47 16.32 3.58
N VAL A 338 3.76 15.47 4.56
CA VAL A 338 4.66 15.79 5.69
C VAL A 338 6.11 15.62 5.25
N ARG A 339 6.43 14.50 4.60
CA ARG A 339 7.74 14.21 4.02
C ARG A 339 8.22 15.32 3.07
N ASN A 340 7.36 15.77 2.17
CA ASN A 340 7.70 16.86 1.24
C ASN A 340 7.97 18.21 1.95
N ARG A 341 7.34 18.47 3.10
CA ARG A 341 7.64 19.66 3.90
C ARG A 341 9.04 19.61 4.49
N TYR A 342 9.48 18.47 4.99
CA TYR A 342 10.85 18.32 5.50
C TYR A 342 11.90 18.45 4.39
N ILE A 343 11.64 17.88 3.22
CA ILE A 343 12.55 18.06 2.06
C ILE A 343 12.62 19.53 1.64
N ALA A 344 11.50 20.24 1.66
CA ALA A 344 11.48 21.67 1.36
C ALA A 344 12.23 22.49 2.42
N ALA A 345 12.07 22.15 3.70
CA ALA A 345 12.78 22.79 4.81
C ALA A 345 14.30 22.57 4.71
N GLU A 346 14.74 21.34 4.47
CA GLU A 346 16.16 20.99 4.26
C GLU A 346 16.78 21.80 3.11
N ARG A 347 16.07 21.90 1.98
CA ARG A 347 16.52 22.71 0.83
C ARG A 347 16.58 24.19 1.17
N ALA A 348 15.63 24.70 1.94
CA ALA A 348 15.61 26.08 2.39
C ALA A 348 16.77 26.38 3.34
N GLU A 349 17.07 25.46 4.28
CA GLU A 349 18.23 25.56 5.20
C GLU A 349 19.55 25.55 4.42
N ALA A 350 19.73 24.62 3.49
CA ALA A 350 20.90 24.58 2.62
C ALA A 350 21.06 25.85 1.78
N THR A 351 19.96 26.37 1.23
CA THR A 351 19.95 27.62 0.46
C THR A 351 20.28 28.82 1.35
N ALA A 352 19.74 28.88 2.56
CA ALA A 352 20.03 29.93 3.52
C ALA A 352 21.51 29.92 3.96
N ALA A 353 22.07 28.73 4.22
CA ALA A 353 23.49 28.57 4.55
C ALA A 353 24.41 29.02 3.39
N ASN A 354 24.09 28.61 2.16
CA ASN A 354 24.82 29.04 0.97
C ASN A 354 24.73 30.56 0.77
N ASN A 355 23.54 31.14 0.94
CA ASN A 355 23.33 32.58 0.87
C ASN A 355 24.09 33.36 1.97
N ALA A 356 24.18 32.80 3.19
CA ALA A 356 24.95 33.41 4.27
C ALA A 356 26.45 33.42 3.93
N ALA A 357 27.01 32.28 3.51
CA ALA A 357 28.42 32.17 3.09
C ALA A 357 28.74 33.11 1.91
N TYR A 358 27.86 33.15 0.92
CA TYR A 358 27.93 34.07 -0.22
C TYR A 358 28.02 35.54 0.21
N LYS A 359 27.14 35.98 1.13
CA LYS A 359 27.17 37.36 1.66
C LYS A 359 28.43 37.64 2.47
N THR A 360 28.91 36.69 3.26
CA THR A 360 30.19 36.82 3.98
C THR A 360 31.36 37.04 3.02
N ASN A 361 31.40 36.32 1.90
CA ASN A 361 32.44 36.50 0.88
C ASN A 361 32.40 37.89 0.25
N ILE A 362 31.21 38.45 -0.02
CA ILE A 362 31.09 39.83 -0.53
C ILE A 362 31.70 40.83 0.46
N VAL A 363 31.39 40.70 1.75
CA VAL A 363 31.98 41.56 2.79
C VAL A 363 33.51 41.44 2.81
N GLN A 364 34.04 40.22 2.69
CA GLN A 364 35.48 40.00 2.62
C GLN A 364 36.11 40.61 1.36
N MET A 365 35.46 40.53 0.20
CA MET A 365 35.95 41.16 -1.03
C MET A 365 35.96 42.70 -0.92
N ILE A 366 34.96 43.30 -0.27
CA ILE A 366 34.94 44.74 0.01
C ILE A 366 36.14 45.12 0.89
N GLN A 367 36.37 44.36 1.97
CA GLN A 367 37.47 44.58 2.92
C GLN A 367 38.84 44.40 2.25
N ASN A 368 38.99 43.43 1.35
CA ASN A 368 40.25 43.17 0.67
C ASN A 368 40.53 44.15 -0.50
N GLY A 369 39.69 45.18 -0.68
CA GLY A 369 39.88 46.17 -1.74
C GLY A 369 39.61 45.64 -3.15
N THR A 370 38.86 44.53 -3.29
CA THR A 370 38.54 43.95 -4.60
C THR A 370 37.77 44.98 -5.47
N PRO A 371 38.07 45.07 -6.79
CA PRO A 371 37.37 45.98 -7.70
C PRO A 371 35.85 45.79 -7.65
N ALA A 372 35.10 46.91 -7.72
CA ALA A 372 33.64 46.88 -7.66
C ALA A 372 33.02 46.01 -8.77
N SER A 373 33.61 46.02 -9.97
CA SER A 373 33.19 45.16 -11.10
C SER A 373 33.21 43.67 -10.75
N ASP A 374 34.25 43.22 -10.06
CA ASP A 374 34.46 41.82 -9.73
C ASP A 374 33.54 41.39 -8.58
N ILE A 375 33.28 42.28 -7.63
CA ILE A 375 32.31 42.07 -6.55
C ILE A 375 30.90 41.94 -7.14
N LEU A 376 30.52 42.82 -8.06
CA LEU A 376 29.21 42.78 -8.72
C LEU A 376 29.07 41.55 -9.63
N LYS A 377 30.14 41.14 -10.31
CA LYS A 377 30.17 39.90 -11.09
C LYS A 377 30.00 38.67 -10.19
N TYR A 378 30.77 38.58 -9.10
CA TYR A 378 30.62 37.52 -8.10
C TYR A 378 29.20 37.49 -7.53
N ALA A 379 28.62 38.66 -7.27
CA ALA A 379 27.26 38.81 -6.79
C ALA A 379 26.20 38.33 -7.78
N ALA A 380 26.42 38.55 -9.09
CA ALA A 380 25.54 38.06 -10.14
C ALA A 380 25.66 36.55 -10.40
N GLU A 381 26.85 35.97 -10.19
CA GLU A 381 27.15 34.58 -10.54
C GLU A 381 26.89 33.58 -9.41
N ASN A 382 26.98 33.99 -8.14
CA ASN A 382 27.05 33.06 -7.01
C ASN A 382 25.86 33.13 -6.02
N GLY A 383 24.97 34.12 -6.15
CA GLY A 383 23.84 34.25 -5.24
C GLY A 383 22.82 35.30 -5.69
N SER A 384 21.80 35.49 -4.86
CA SER A 384 20.75 36.49 -5.11
C SER A 384 20.64 37.42 -3.90
N LEU A 385 21.12 38.65 -4.05
CA LEU A 385 20.79 39.74 -3.14
C LEU A 385 19.39 40.26 -3.48
N SER A 386 18.61 40.60 -2.46
CA SER A 386 17.37 41.36 -2.69
C SER A 386 17.68 42.71 -3.34
N MET A 387 16.67 43.34 -3.96
CA MET A 387 16.86 44.68 -4.56
C MET A 387 17.39 45.71 -3.56
N GLN A 388 16.99 45.61 -2.29
CA GLN A 388 17.47 46.50 -1.24
C GLN A 388 18.94 46.23 -0.91
N GLU A 389 19.32 44.97 -0.76
CA GLU A 389 20.70 44.58 -0.48
C GLU A 389 21.64 44.92 -1.65
N MET A 390 21.18 44.74 -2.90
CA MET A 390 21.93 45.13 -4.08
C MET A 390 22.09 46.65 -4.17
N SER A 391 21.06 47.42 -3.82
CA SER A 391 21.15 48.89 -3.76
C SER A 391 22.13 49.36 -2.68
N GLN A 392 22.10 48.73 -1.51
CA GLN A 392 23.04 49.00 -0.43
C GLN A 392 24.48 48.65 -0.83
N LEU A 393 24.70 47.49 -1.46
CA LEU A 393 26.00 47.08 -1.97
C LEU A 393 26.53 48.09 -3.01
N ASN A 394 25.71 48.46 -4.00
CA ASN A 394 26.10 49.46 -5.00
C ASN A 394 26.46 50.81 -4.36
N LYS A 395 25.69 51.24 -3.36
CA LYS A 395 25.97 52.46 -2.62
C LYS A 395 27.29 52.34 -1.84
N GLU A 396 27.50 51.23 -1.14
CA GLU A 396 28.72 50.99 -0.37
C GLU A 396 29.97 50.97 -1.27
N LEU A 397 29.91 50.27 -2.41
CA LEU A 397 30.98 50.27 -3.41
C LEU A 397 31.23 51.66 -3.98
N THR A 398 30.16 52.42 -4.25
CA THR A 398 30.26 53.81 -4.73
C THR A 398 30.88 54.72 -3.67
N ASP A 399 30.49 54.58 -2.40
CA ASP A 399 31.02 55.38 -1.30
C ASP A 399 32.50 55.04 -1.04
N ARG A 400 32.87 53.75 -1.13
CA ARG A 400 34.25 53.28 -1.04
C ARG A 400 35.11 53.87 -2.14
N ASP A 401 34.71 53.68 -3.40
CA ASP A 401 35.49 54.11 -4.56
C ASP A 401 35.56 55.65 -4.67
N ASN A 402 34.59 56.38 -4.11
CA ASN A 402 34.57 57.84 -4.11
C ASN A 402 35.18 58.49 -2.85
N GLY A 403 35.53 57.71 -1.82
CA GLY A 403 35.97 58.24 -0.52
C GLY A 403 34.89 59.05 0.21
N THR A 404 33.63 58.63 0.09
CA THR A 404 32.46 59.29 0.68
C THR A 404 31.79 58.42 1.74
N GLY A 405 30.77 58.96 2.42
CA GLY A 405 30.05 58.24 3.46
C GLY A 405 30.99 57.74 4.58
N SER A 406 30.93 56.44 4.89
CA SER A 406 31.78 55.81 5.90
C SER A 406 33.26 55.74 5.54
N TYR A 407 33.62 55.99 4.27
CA TYR A 407 35.01 56.00 3.77
C TYR A 407 35.59 57.41 3.64
N SER A 408 34.85 58.42 4.10
CA SER A 408 35.33 59.80 4.15
C SER A 408 36.44 59.95 5.19
N VAL A 409 37.45 60.75 4.85
CA VAL A 409 38.63 60.97 5.68
C VAL A 409 38.78 62.46 5.96
N ASP A 410 39.32 62.79 7.13
CA ASP A 410 39.58 64.17 7.49
C ASP A 410 40.77 64.73 6.70
N LEU A 411 40.48 65.70 5.83
CA LEU A 411 41.45 66.38 4.98
C LEU A 411 42.00 67.66 5.61
N SER A 412 41.58 68.04 6.82
CA SER A 412 42.00 69.27 7.48
C SER A 412 43.53 69.43 7.56
N ALA A 413 44.23 68.34 7.87
CA ALA A 413 45.69 68.30 8.00
C ALA A 413 46.45 68.51 6.67
N VAL A 414 45.78 68.30 5.53
CA VAL A 414 46.37 68.42 4.18
C VAL A 414 45.74 69.54 3.36
N GLN A 415 44.87 70.35 3.99
CA GLN A 415 44.13 71.42 3.33
C GLN A 415 45.04 72.47 2.69
N SER A 416 46.18 72.80 3.31
CA SER A 416 47.16 73.73 2.72
C SER A 416 47.74 73.17 1.43
N VAL A 417 48.17 71.90 1.43
CA VAL A 417 48.69 71.21 0.23
C VAL A 417 47.67 71.19 -0.90
N MET A 418 46.40 70.93 -0.58
CA MET A 418 45.32 70.96 -1.56
C MET A 418 45.11 72.37 -2.12
N ASN A 419 45.08 73.40 -1.28
CA ASN A 419 44.85 74.77 -1.70
C ASN A 419 45.99 75.29 -2.58
N ASP A 420 47.24 75.00 -2.19
CA ASP A 420 48.43 75.40 -2.93
C ASP A 420 48.46 74.73 -4.32
N ALA A 421 48.12 73.44 -4.40
CA ALA A 421 48.07 72.71 -5.68
C ALA A 421 46.89 73.11 -6.58
N MET A 422 45.86 73.74 -6.02
CA MET A 422 44.73 74.28 -6.79
C MET A 422 44.94 75.72 -7.23
N ASP A 423 45.98 76.39 -6.72
CA ASP A 423 46.32 77.75 -7.12
C ASP A 423 46.76 77.74 -8.59
N GLY A 424 46.18 78.63 -9.42
CA GLY A 424 46.38 78.62 -10.87
C GLY A 424 45.47 77.69 -11.70
N LEU A 425 44.71 76.76 -11.11
CA LEU A 425 43.78 75.89 -11.86
C LEU A 425 42.44 76.58 -12.24
N LYS A 426 41.85 76.19 -13.37
CA LYS A 426 40.45 76.56 -13.74
C LYS A 426 39.44 75.96 -12.76
N ASP A 427 38.26 76.56 -12.64
CA ASP A 427 37.17 76.03 -11.81
C ASP A 427 36.75 74.59 -12.19
N SER A 428 36.73 74.27 -13.49
CA SER A 428 36.46 72.90 -13.98
C SER A 428 37.53 71.90 -13.55
N GLN A 429 38.79 72.33 -13.48
CA GLN A 429 39.93 71.51 -13.06
C GLN A 429 40.00 71.38 -11.54
N LYS A 430 39.66 72.44 -10.79
CA LYS A 430 39.54 72.41 -9.33
C LYS A 430 38.51 71.38 -8.86
N GLY A 431 37.39 71.23 -9.58
CA GLY A 431 36.41 70.18 -9.32
C GLY A 431 37.01 68.77 -9.46
N LEU A 432 37.62 68.50 -10.62
CA LEU A 432 38.29 67.21 -10.90
C LEU A 432 39.41 66.92 -9.89
N PHE A 433 40.27 67.90 -9.62
CA PHE A 433 41.35 67.78 -8.65
C PHE A 433 40.81 67.43 -7.26
N LYS A 434 39.82 68.15 -6.74
CA LYS A 434 39.24 67.86 -5.42
C LYS A 434 38.66 66.46 -5.34
N ASP A 435 37.92 66.05 -6.37
CA ASP A 435 37.31 64.72 -6.42
C ASP A 435 38.37 63.63 -6.49
N GLY A 436 39.37 63.75 -7.35
CA GLY A 436 40.44 62.76 -7.47
C GLY A 436 41.38 62.74 -6.28
N PHE A 437 41.70 63.90 -5.70
CA PHE A 437 42.49 64.00 -4.48
C PHE A 437 41.78 63.27 -3.34
N ARG A 438 40.47 63.54 -3.13
CA ARG A 438 39.70 62.85 -2.10
C ARG A 438 39.68 61.35 -2.33
N LYS A 439 39.41 60.89 -3.56
CA LYS A 439 39.36 59.46 -3.91
C LYS A 439 40.67 58.75 -3.59
N ASP A 440 41.77 59.27 -4.11
CA ASP A 440 43.09 58.67 -3.99
C ASP A 440 43.58 58.71 -2.53
N PHE A 441 43.38 59.85 -1.86
CA PHE A 441 43.74 60.01 -0.44
C PHE A 441 42.92 59.12 0.48
N SER A 442 41.60 59.01 0.27
CA SER A 442 40.75 58.08 1.00
C SER A 442 41.17 56.64 0.76
N ALA A 443 41.42 56.22 -0.49
CA ALA A 443 41.84 54.86 -0.81
C ALA A 443 43.14 54.47 -0.10
N TRP A 444 44.15 55.34 -0.17
CA TRP A 444 45.42 55.15 0.55
C TRP A 444 45.23 55.11 2.07
N TYR A 445 44.43 56.03 2.63
CA TYR A 445 44.18 56.08 4.07
C TYR A 445 43.55 54.78 4.57
N GLN A 446 42.59 54.22 3.82
CA GLN A 446 41.96 52.95 4.16
C GLN A 446 42.97 51.80 4.07
N GLN A 447 43.80 51.76 3.02
CA GLN A 447 44.85 50.75 2.89
C GLN A 447 45.85 50.81 4.05
N TYR A 448 46.29 52.01 4.42
CA TYR A 448 47.18 52.21 5.56
C TYR A 448 46.55 51.72 6.87
N MET A 449 45.28 52.06 7.12
CA MET A 449 44.53 51.59 8.29
C MET A 449 44.42 50.07 8.32
N MET A 450 44.27 49.41 7.17
CA MET A 450 44.20 47.95 7.07
C MET A 450 45.54 47.27 7.36
N GLU A 451 46.65 47.85 6.86
CA GLU A 451 47.99 47.29 7.03
C GLU A 451 48.56 47.52 8.44
N HIS A 452 48.27 48.69 9.03
CA HIS A 452 48.90 49.12 10.28
C HIS A 452 47.96 49.13 11.50
N GLY A 453 46.64 49.03 11.29
CA GLY A 453 45.65 49.04 12.38
C GLY A 453 45.45 50.38 13.08
N GLU A 454 46.22 51.41 12.70
CA GLU A 454 46.24 52.74 13.30
C GLU A 454 46.22 53.83 12.21
N PRO A 455 45.67 55.02 12.49
CA PRO A 455 45.62 56.10 11.50
C PRO A 455 47.04 56.60 11.14
N PRO A 456 47.28 56.97 9.87
CA PRO A 456 48.57 57.52 9.45
C PRO A 456 48.92 58.76 10.27
N SER A 457 50.22 58.97 10.52
CA SER A 457 50.67 60.18 11.21
C SER A 457 50.40 61.42 10.36
N VAL A 458 50.39 62.61 10.98
CA VAL A 458 50.25 63.87 10.22
C VAL A 458 51.35 64.02 9.16
N GLY A 459 52.56 63.53 9.45
CA GLY A 459 53.67 63.52 8.50
C GLY A 459 53.39 62.65 7.28
N ASP A 460 52.87 61.43 7.48
CA ASP A 460 52.54 60.51 6.39
C ASP A 460 51.40 61.03 5.52
N LYS A 461 50.39 61.64 6.16
CA LYS A 461 49.29 62.32 5.46
C LYS A 461 49.80 63.43 4.55
N ILE A 462 50.67 64.30 5.07
CA ILE A 462 51.26 65.39 4.27
C ILE A 462 52.16 64.82 3.16
N TRP A 463 52.95 63.79 3.45
CA TRP A 463 53.79 63.14 2.45
C TRP A 463 52.96 62.60 1.28
N TYR A 464 51.92 61.80 1.56
CA TYR A 464 51.06 61.22 0.52
C TYR A 464 50.27 62.30 -0.23
N ALA A 465 49.73 63.30 0.49
CA ALA A 465 49.07 64.44 -0.12
C ALA A 465 49.96 65.13 -1.16
N ASN A 466 51.25 65.34 -0.86
CA ASN A 466 52.19 65.92 -1.81
C ASN A 466 52.48 64.99 -3.01
N GLN A 467 52.43 63.66 -2.84
CA GLN A 467 52.61 62.72 -3.97
C GLN A 467 51.48 62.82 -5.00
N ILE A 468 50.24 63.00 -4.54
CA ILE A 468 49.06 63.04 -5.42
C ILE A 468 48.71 64.46 -5.89
N ALA A 469 49.04 65.48 -5.09
CA ALA A 469 48.82 66.89 -5.43
C ALA A 469 49.97 67.50 -6.24
N GLY A 470 51.19 66.97 -6.11
CA GLY A 470 52.35 67.46 -6.84
C GLY A 470 52.18 67.29 -8.36
N PRO A 471 52.60 68.29 -9.16
CA PRO A 471 52.54 68.16 -10.61
C PRO A 471 53.50 67.05 -11.05
N LYS A 472 52.99 66.08 -11.81
CA LYS A 472 53.84 65.22 -12.64
C LYS A 472 53.99 65.90 -13.99
N VAL A 473 55.23 66.03 -14.43
CA VAL A 473 55.54 66.46 -15.79
C VAL A 473 55.12 65.32 -16.72
N ILE A 474 53.97 65.47 -17.36
CA ILE A 474 53.50 64.55 -18.40
C ILE A 474 54.07 65.07 -19.72
N GLN A 475 55.02 64.32 -20.24
CA GLN A 475 55.58 64.57 -21.56
C GLN A 475 54.66 63.95 -22.60
N THR A 476 54.16 64.75 -23.54
CA THR A 476 53.18 64.27 -24.53
C THR A 476 53.84 63.62 -25.74
N THR A 477 55.14 63.87 -26.02
CA THR A 477 56.01 63.15 -26.97
C THR A 477 57.49 63.58 -26.77
N GLN A 478 58.46 62.70 -27.10
CA GLN A 478 59.84 63.09 -27.39
C GLN A 478 60.06 63.00 -28.91
N VAL A 479 60.25 64.13 -29.59
CA VAL A 479 60.53 64.16 -31.04
C VAL A 479 62.02 64.38 -31.26
N ASP A 480 62.74 63.37 -31.73
CA ASP A 480 64.13 63.53 -32.22
C ASP A 480 64.11 63.83 -33.73
N HIS A 481 64.13 65.11 -34.12
CA HIS A 481 64.34 65.54 -35.51
C HIS A 481 65.55 66.49 -35.67
N PHE A 482 66.34 66.29 -36.74
CA PHE A 482 67.62 66.97 -36.98
C PHE A 482 67.50 68.45 -37.43
N TRP A 483 66.32 68.92 -37.87
CA TRP A 483 66.19 70.26 -38.47
C TRP A 483 65.18 71.22 -37.81
N GLU A 484 64.45 70.81 -36.78
CA GLU A 484 63.60 71.73 -35.99
C GLU A 484 63.66 71.33 -34.52
N SER A 485 64.11 72.26 -33.67
CA SER A 485 63.90 72.14 -32.21
C SER A 485 62.44 72.47 -31.92
N GLY A 486 61.54 71.51 -32.16
CA GLY A 486 60.18 71.58 -31.65
C GLY A 486 60.23 71.49 -30.13
N GLU A 487 59.59 72.42 -29.44
CA GLU A 487 59.53 72.43 -27.98
C GLU A 487 58.86 71.15 -27.49
N ASN A 488 59.50 70.43 -26.57
CA ASN A 488 58.84 69.32 -25.88
C ASN A 488 57.64 69.89 -25.12
N TYR A 489 56.42 69.51 -25.49
CA TYR A 489 55.24 69.93 -24.77
C TYR A 489 55.15 69.18 -23.44
N GLN A 490 55.45 69.91 -22.37
CA GLN A 490 55.41 69.43 -21.01
C GLN A 490 54.15 69.98 -20.35
N SER A 491 53.18 69.12 -20.05
CA SER A 491 52.09 69.48 -19.16
C SER A 491 52.47 69.16 -17.73
N ASN A 492 52.42 70.16 -16.86
CA ASN A 492 52.35 69.89 -15.43
C ASN A 492 50.91 69.49 -15.11
N VAL A 493 50.72 68.23 -14.69
CA VAL A 493 49.40 67.72 -14.33
C VAL A 493 49.51 67.02 -12.98
N ALA A 494 48.71 67.46 -12.01
CA ALA A 494 48.58 66.76 -10.75
C ALA A 494 47.89 65.40 -10.98
N LEU A 495 48.40 64.35 -10.34
CA LEU A 495 47.83 63.00 -10.43
C LEU A 495 46.35 63.01 -9.97
N ALA A 496 46.05 63.79 -8.95
CA ALA A 496 44.68 64.01 -8.49
C ALA A 496 43.72 64.49 -9.59
N THR A 497 44.15 65.35 -10.52
CA THR A 497 43.28 65.84 -11.61
C THR A 497 42.91 64.72 -12.58
N LEU A 498 43.86 63.84 -12.92
CA LEU A 498 43.62 62.68 -13.78
C LEU A 498 42.72 61.65 -13.10
N ARG A 499 42.97 61.38 -11.81
CA ARG A 499 42.15 60.49 -10.98
C ARG A 499 40.71 60.98 -10.87
N GLY A 500 40.51 62.30 -10.77
CA GLY A 500 39.19 62.93 -10.76
C GLY A 500 38.38 62.68 -12.02
N ALA A 501 39.07 62.68 -13.17
CA ALA A 501 38.49 62.34 -14.47
C ALA A 501 38.36 60.83 -14.73
N GLY A 502 38.77 60.00 -13.77
CA GLY A 502 38.64 58.54 -13.83
C GLY A 502 39.83 57.82 -14.49
N TYR A 503 40.95 58.51 -14.69
CA TYR A 503 42.16 57.92 -15.26
C TYR A 503 43.16 57.52 -14.19
N VAL A 504 43.80 56.37 -14.39
CA VAL A 504 44.72 55.77 -13.44
C VAL A 504 46.17 55.74 -13.90
N ASP A 505 46.37 55.82 -15.20
CA ASP A 505 47.67 55.74 -15.85
C ASP A 505 47.65 56.49 -17.18
N TYR A 506 48.82 56.79 -17.74
CA TYR A 506 48.95 57.47 -19.02
C TYR A 506 50.15 56.96 -19.83
N LYS A 507 50.06 57.11 -21.14
CA LYS A 507 51.15 56.79 -22.06
C LYS A 507 51.14 57.72 -23.27
N PRO A 508 52.29 58.31 -23.65
CA PRO A 508 52.43 59.01 -24.93
C PRO A 508 52.33 58.01 -26.08
N VAL A 509 51.52 58.31 -27.10
CA VAL A 509 51.35 57.45 -28.27
C VAL A 509 51.32 58.25 -29.56
N ILE A 510 51.76 57.64 -30.66
CA ILE A 510 51.61 58.18 -32.01
C ILE A 510 50.43 57.44 -32.66
N GLY A 511 49.43 58.19 -33.10
CA GLY A 511 48.25 57.66 -33.78
C GLY A 511 48.55 57.19 -35.20
N ASP A 512 47.65 56.40 -35.78
CA ASP A 512 47.79 55.87 -37.15
C ASP A 512 47.78 56.98 -38.22
N ASP A 513 47.27 58.17 -37.87
CA ASP A 513 47.30 59.38 -38.68
C ASP A 513 48.61 60.17 -38.57
N GLY A 514 49.58 59.66 -37.78
CA GLY A 514 50.83 60.33 -37.47
C GLY A 514 50.69 61.45 -36.44
N GLY A 515 49.51 61.63 -35.84
CA GLY A 515 49.26 62.60 -34.77
C GLY A 515 49.84 62.15 -33.43
N HIS A 516 50.16 63.12 -32.58
CA HIS A 516 50.70 62.90 -31.24
C HIS A 516 49.60 63.00 -30.18
N TYR A 517 49.45 61.95 -29.37
CA TYR A 517 48.36 61.84 -28.40
C TYR A 517 48.86 61.43 -27.02
N VAL A 518 48.11 61.84 -26.00
CA VAL A 518 48.23 61.30 -24.64
C VAL A 518 47.11 60.28 -24.44
N ARG A 519 47.49 59.01 -24.34
CA ARG A 519 46.58 57.93 -23.99
C ARG A 519 46.39 57.87 -22.49
N LEU A 520 45.15 58.01 -22.02
CA LEU A 520 44.81 57.90 -20.61
C LEU A 520 44.02 56.61 -20.36
N TYR A 521 44.51 55.78 -19.44
CA TYR A 521 43.89 54.50 -19.10
C TYR A 521 42.94 54.64 -17.93
N ARG A 522 41.82 53.93 -17.99
CA ARG A 522 40.94 53.71 -16.84
C ARG A 522 41.41 52.50 -16.05
N ASN A 523 40.83 52.27 -14.87
CA ASN A 523 41.28 51.19 -13.97
C ASN A 523 41.19 49.81 -14.65
N GLY A 524 42.31 49.10 -14.77
CA GLY A 524 42.41 47.81 -15.50
C GLY A 524 42.51 47.94 -17.03
N GLY A 525 42.54 49.16 -17.56
CA GLY A 525 42.71 49.45 -18.97
C GLY A 525 44.13 49.16 -19.45
N THR A 526 44.24 48.50 -20.60
CA THR A 526 45.49 48.26 -21.33
C THR A 526 45.27 48.58 -22.80
N ASP A 527 46.35 48.63 -23.58
CA ASP A 527 46.27 48.73 -25.03
C ASP A 527 45.47 47.55 -25.65
N GLU A 528 45.43 46.38 -24.99
CA GLU A 528 44.75 45.17 -25.47
C GLU A 528 43.24 45.19 -25.23
N ASN A 529 42.80 45.79 -24.11
CA ASN A 529 41.38 45.80 -23.71
C ASN A 529 40.61 47.02 -24.26
N GLY A 530 41.31 48.00 -24.86
CA GLY A 530 40.70 49.18 -25.49
C GLY A 530 40.06 50.19 -24.52
N ASP A 531 40.25 50.04 -23.21
CA ASP A 531 39.66 50.93 -22.19
C ASP A 531 40.60 52.11 -21.89
N TYR A 532 40.78 52.95 -22.90
CA TYR A 532 41.58 54.16 -22.85
C TYR A 532 40.94 55.29 -23.66
N ASN A 533 41.33 56.53 -23.37
CA ASN A 533 40.97 57.69 -24.16
C ASN A 533 42.23 58.39 -24.66
N ASP A 534 42.30 58.62 -25.97
CA ASP A 534 43.37 59.39 -26.59
C ASP A 534 42.94 60.85 -26.66
N TYR A 535 43.75 61.73 -26.07
CA TYR A 535 43.59 63.17 -26.15
C TYR A 535 44.68 63.73 -27.05
N ASP A 536 44.30 64.53 -28.06
CA ASP A 536 45.28 65.35 -28.74
C ASP A 536 45.90 66.31 -27.73
N GLU A 537 47.15 66.69 -27.99
CA GLU A 537 47.95 67.44 -27.05
C GLU A 537 47.30 68.75 -26.58
N ARG A 538 46.67 69.49 -27.50
CA ARG A 538 46.01 70.77 -27.19
C ARG A 538 44.82 70.54 -26.28
N THR A 539 43.99 69.54 -26.58
CA THR A 539 42.83 69.19 -25.76
C THR A 539 43.27 68.65 -24.40
N PHE A 540 44.35 67.86 -24.33
CA PHE A 540 44.92 67.37 -23.08
C PHE A 540 45.36 68.52 -22.16
N HIS A 541 46.17 69.45 -22.69
CA HIS A 541 46.64 70.63 -21.94
C HIS A 541 45.45 71.50 -21.48
N GLN A 542 44.49 71.76 -22.36
CA GLN A 542 43.32 72.58 -22.02
C GLN A 542 42.43 71.96 -20.95
N THR A 543 42.39 70.62 -20.87
CA THR A 543 41.53 69.86 -19.98
C THR A 543 42.20 69.58 -18.64
N PHE A 544 43.49 69.22 -18.62
CA PHE A 544 44.17 68.68 -17.43
C PHE A 544 45.41 69.47 -16.97
N GLY A 545 46.03 70.28 -17.84
CA GLY A 545 47.25 71.03 -17.54
C GLY A 545 47.01 72.46 -17.04
N ASP A 546 48.09 73.13 -16.63
CA ASP A 546 48.06 74.50 -16.13
C ASP A 546 47.71 75.51 -17.23
N LEU A 547 46.80 76.44 -16.93
CA LEU A 547 46.71 77.70 -17.66
C LEU A 547 47.83 78.60 -17.14
N ASP A 548 48.92 78.67 -17.88
CA ASP A 548 49.62 79.91 -18.21
C ASP A 548 51.00 79.53 -18.76
N ASN A 549 51.02 79.16 -20.04
CA ASN A 549 52.05 79.55 -21.00
C ASN A 549 51.46 79.49 -22.41
#